data_AF-A0ABD3N6D0-F1
#
_entry.id   AF-A0ABD3N6D0-F1
#
_cell.length_a   1.000
_cell.length_b   1.000
_cell.length_c   1.000
_cell.angle_alpha   90.00
_cell.angle_beta   90.00
_cell.angle_gamma   90.00
#
_symmetry.space_group_name_H-M   'P 1'
#
loop_
_entity.id
_entity.type
_entity.pdbx_description
1 polymer ?
#
loop_
_entity_poly.entity_id
_entity_poly.type
_entity_poly.pdbx_seq_one_letter_code
_entity_poly.pdbx_strand_id
1 'polypeptide(L)'
;MEHNAQAIIAQATSTLSSSGIDAAQNIYKSAILDWVDDITMGDAMEVEGMKEQVADLWLGYALLNRGANLFKSATEVYGQAIHCPVAGSIGKVWLEYAKFLEERSRPRTAQNLYIKALVGDNDGDGPAVSNEEDRTLLWNEFLRMIQTTKKNPDLTLEELKSTVEAELGKKVTADGESTAAPATVTSAAVETNPTEIEETRPAKRSRWNKKEPEETVPITPGSIDTVANVLFTASKNMPPDIETLWHARDGGSHPTPPEPPLFSAAPPKLGDPSGKDLVGNEAALQILKMMVAKTADGKSLGSALLDFSEACWMMTALKEEEVTKSHMILEEKLVADLEALEANLEARASVAGAALSAVQQANEHERNQFRTQAAAQREQLNSSSAWEMRKLLHSQQILLSSVKLPGFNGPTVDSASIAYQAKVCSVMHSAFYLRARVGEASHVKMLTKQIENLQAIISTAVKIEPVPQFPMPPHMPPAMYSMPPAFPAPPMYNPQFNHQL
;
A
#
# COMPACT_ATOMS: atom_id res chain seq x y z
N MET A 1 15.77 13.14 25.45
CA MET A 1 14.68 12.61 26.31
C MET A 1 15.15 11.27 26.83
N GLU A 2 14.86 10.92 28.07
CA GLU A 2 15.24 9.60 28.61
C GLU A 2 14.24 8.57 28.08
N HIS A 3 14.69 7.66 27.19
CA HIS A 3 13.83 6.63 26.58
C HIS A 3 13.46 5.58 27.63
N ASN A 4 12.23 5.65 28.15
CA ASN A 4 11.74 4.77 29.21
C ASN A 4 10.43 4.09 28.81
N ALA A 5 10.49 2.82 28.44
CA ALA A 5 9.34 2.06 27.96
C ALA A 5 8.22 1.98 29.01
N GLN A 6 8.56 1.92 30.30
CA GLN A 6 7.56 1.84 31.38
C GLN A 6 6.71 3.10 31.47
N ALA A 7 7.27 4.28 31.18
CA ALA A 7 6.51 5.51 31.15
C ALA A 7 5.45 5.49 30.04
N ILE A 8 5.82 5.02 28.84
CA ILE A 8 4.90 4.88 27.70
C ILE A 8 3.84 3.79 27.97
N ILE A 9 4.24 2.65 28.55
CA ILE A 9 3.31 1.57 28.93
C ILE A 9 2.28 2.09 29.95
N ALA A 10 2.73 2.83 30.96
CA ALA A 10 1.85 3.44 31.96
C ALA A 10 0.90 4.47 31.34
N GLN A 11 1.42 5.31 30.43
CA GLN A 11 0.62 6.28 29.69
C GLN A 11 -0.46 5.59 28.84
N ALA A 12 -0.09 4.57 28.05
CA ALA A 12 -1.02 3.83 27.23
C ALA A 12 -2.08 3.10 28.08
N THR A 13 -1.72 2.58 29.25
CA THR A 13 -2.67 1.96 30.19
C THR A 13 -3.65 2.97 30.77
N SER A 14 -3.18 4.18 31.09
CA SER A 14 -4.04 5.28 31.52
C SER A 14 -5.00 5.69 30.41
N THR A 15 -4.50 5.85 29.18
CA THR A 15 -5.31 6.20 28.00
C THR A 15 -6.30 5.11 27.61
N LEU A 16 -5.97 3.83 27.81
CA LEU A 16 -6.91 2.73 27.59
C LEU A 16 -8.16 2.91 28.46
N SER A 17 -7.99 3.36 29.71
CA SER A 17 -9.07 3.56 30.66
C SER A 17 -9.92 4.79 30.35
N SER A 18 -9.36 5.82 29.70
CA SER A 18 -10.04 7.11 29.45
C SER A 18 -10.56 7.28 28.02
N SER A 19 -9.82 6.81 27.02
CA SER A 19 -10.05 7.10 25.60
C SER A 19 -10.17 5.85 24.72
N GLY A 20 -10.06 4.65 25.33
CA GLY A 20 -10.28 3.38 24.66
C GLY A 20 -9.04 2.79 23.99
N ILE A 21 -9.24 1.62 23.37
CA ILE A 21 -8.15 0.79 22.86
C ILE A 21 -7.35 1.48 21.76
N ASP A 22 -8.01 2.09 20.76
CA ASP A 22 -7.34 2.68 19.60
C ASP A 22 -6.38 3.82 19.98
N ALA A 23 -6.79 4.65 20.95
CA ALA A 23 -5.93 5.71 21.48
C ALA A 23 -4.69 5.14 22.20
N ALA A 24 -4.86 4.09 22.99
CA ALA A 24 -3.75 3.40 23.63
C ALA A 24 -2.81 2.72 22.60
N GLN A 25 -3.35 2.15 21.52
CA GLN A 25 -2.54 1.58 20.45
C GLN A 25 -1.70 2.64 19.73
N ASN A 26 -2.25 3.83 19.50
CA ASN A 26 -1.54 4.90 18.81
C ASN A 26 -0.34 5.42 19.62
N ILE A 27 -0.43 5.44 20.95
CA ILE A 27 0.70 5.79 21.82
C ILE A 27 1.88 4.84 21.61
N TYR A 28 1.61 3.52 21.60
CA TYR A 28 2.66 2.53 21.32
C TYR A 28 3.24 2.70 19.92
N LYS A 29 2.40 2.84 18.89
CA LYS A 29 2.86 2.97 17.50
C LYS A 29 3.75 4.20 17.31
N SER A 30 3.35 5.35 17.84
CA SER A 30 4.15 6.58 17.75
C SER A 30 5.50 6.39 18.43
N ALA A 31 5.51 5.95 19.70
CA ALA A 31 6.75 5.78 20.44
C ALA A 31 7.69 4.75 19.81
N ILE A 32 7.15 3.64 19.29
CA ILE A 32 7.94 2.62 18.60
C ILE A 32 8.56 3.18 17.31
N LEU A 33 7.81 3.92 16.50
CA LEU A 33 8.34 4.52 15.27
C LEU A 33 9.45 5.52 15.60
N ASP A 34 9.17 6.46 16.49
CA ASP A 34 10.13 7.49 16.90
C ASP A 34 11.44 6.86 17.42
N TRP A 35 11.35 5.84 18.27
CA TRP A 35 12.54 5.23 18.90
C TRP A 35 13.29 4.29 17.97
N VAL A 36 12.60 3.62 17.05
CA VAL A 36 13.28 2.83 16.01
C VAL A 36 14.04 3.76 15.06
N ASP A 37 13.45 4.90 14.70
CA ASP A 37 14.10 5.91 13.86
C ASP A 37 15.34 6.49 14.56
N ASP A 38 15.23 6.90 15.84
CA ASP A 38 16.37 7.39 16.64
C ASP A 38 17.57 6.40 16.65
N ILE A 39 17.29 5.10 16.79
CA ILE A 39 18.34 4.06 16.82
C ILE A 39 18.94 3.82 15.43
N THR A 40 18.10 3.79 14.38
CA THR A 40 18.53 3.45 13.02
C THR A 40 19.23 4.61 12.33
N MET A 41 18.88 5.85 12.67
CA MET A 41 19.50 7.07 12.14
C MET A 41 20.80 7.46 12.88
N GLY A 42 21.13 6.76 13.98
CA GLY A 42 22.38 6.96 14.72
C GLY A 42 22.35 8.12 15.72
N ASP A 43 21.15 8.62 16.05
CA ASP A 43 20.95 9.72 16.99
C ASP A 43 20.94 9.25 18.47
N ALA A 44 20.86 7.94 18.70
CA ALA A 44 20.87 7.34 20.03
C ALA A 44 22.28 7.20 20.62
N MET A 45 22.52 7.82 21.79
CA MET A 45 23.79 7.72 22.52
C MET A 45 24.01 6.36 23.22
N GLU A 46 22.94 5.60 23.52
CA GLU A 46 23.00 4.31 24.22
C GLU A 46 22.15 3.24 23.49
N VAL A 47 22.69 2.74 22.39
CA VAL A 47 21.98 1.87 21.44
C VAL A 47 21.46 0.56 22.06
N GLU A 48 22.27 -0.13 22.89
CA GLU A 48 21.89 -1.44 23.43
C GLU A 48 20.79 -1.35 24.48
N GLY A 49 20.87 -0.41 25.42
CA GLY A 49 19.79 -0.18 26.39
C GLY A 49 18.49 0.21 25.69
N MET A 50 18.57 1.01 24.63
CA MET A 50 17.41 1.45 23.87
C MET A 50 16.75 0.31 23.06
N LYS A 51 17.54 -0.63 22.52
CA LYS A 51 17.00 -1.85 21.89
C LYS A 51 16.11 -2.64 22.86
N GLU A 52 16.54 -2.80 24.11
CA GLU A 52 15.74 -3.49 25.13
C GLU A 52 14.44 -2.75 25.44
N GLN A 53 14.48 -1.42 25.49
CA GLN A 53 13.30 -0.58 25.71
C GLN A 53 12.31 -0.68 24.53
N VAL A 54 12.80 -0.65 23.28
CA VAL A 54 11.97 -0.83 22.09
C VAL A 54 11.34 -2.23 22.08
N ALA A 55 12.09 -3.27 22.47
CA ALA A 55 11.53 -4.61 22.63
C ALA A 55 10.43 -4.66 23.70
N ASP A 56 10.59 -3.96 24.84
CA ASP A 56 9.55 -3.87 25.87
C ASP A 56 8.30 -3.13 25.39
N LEU A 57 8.46 -2.09 24.56
CA LEU A 57 7.32 -1.40 23.93
C LEU A 57 6.53 -2.33 23.00
N TRP A 58 7.22 -3.10 22.15
CA TRP A 58 6.59 -4.08 21.27
C TRP A 58 5.82 -5.14 22.08
N LEU A 59 6.42 -5.65 23.16
CA LEU A 59 5.77 -6.60 24.05
C LEU A 59 4.57 -5.99 24.77
N GLY A 60 4.69 -4.78 25.31
CA GLY A 60 3.59 -4.04 25.92
C GLY A 60 2.43 -3.82 24.94
N TYR A 61 2.74 -3.49 23.69
CA TYR A 61 1.73 -3.32 22.64
C TYR A 61 1.02 -4.64 22.29
N ALA A 62 1.77 -5.75 22.20
CA ALA A 62 1.19 -7.06 21.96
C ALA A 62 0.31 -7.51 23.13
N LEU A 63 0.75 -7.30 24.37
CA LEU A 63 0.01 -7.61 25.59
C LEU A 63 -1.27 -6.76 25.72
N LEU A 64 -1.24 -5.49 25.34
CA LEU A 64 -2.44 -4.63 25.27
C LEU A 64 -3.50 -5.28 24.36
N ASN A 65 -3.12 -5.67 23.15
CA ASN A 65 -4.02 -6.32 22.19
C ASN A 65 -4.52 -7.66 22.71
N ARG A 66 -3.64 -8.45 23.33
CA ARG A 66 -3.99 -9.73 23.95
C ARG A 66 -5.00 -9.55 25.09
N GLY A 67 -4.79 -8.57 25.97
CA GLY A 67 -5.71 -8.24 27.09
C GLY A 67 -7.07 -7.76 26.61
N ALA A 68 -7.12 -7.07 25.46
CA ALA A 68 -8.36 -6.67 24.79
C ALA A 68 -9.03 -7.79 23.96
N ASN A 69 -8.52 -9.03 24.01
CA ASN A 69 -8.98 -10.17 23.19
C ASN A 69 -8.85 -9.96 21.65
N LEU A 70 -8.00 -9.04 21.22
CA LEU A 70 -7.71 -8.77 19.81
C LEU A 70 -6.59 -9.68 19.30
N PHE A 71 -6.81 -11.00 19.32
CA PHE A 71 -5.75 -11.99 19.05
C PHE A 71 -5.13 -11.90 17.65
N LYS A 72 -5.90 -11.47 16.64
CA LYS A 72 -5.37 -11.25 15.28
C LYS A 72 -4.38 -10.09 15.29
N SER A 73 -4.76 -8.97 15.90
CA SER A 73 -3.91 -7.80 16.05
C SER A 73 -2.68 -8.11 16.89
N ALA A 74 -2.81 -8.84 18.01
CA ALA A 74 -1.66 -9.30 18.80
C ALA A 74 -0.69 -10.16 17.96
N THR A 75 -1.21 -11.06 17.11
CA THR A 75 -0.38 -11.85 16.18
C THR A 75 0.36 -10.97 15.18
N GLU A 76 -0.29 -9.93 14.64
CA GLU A 76 0.33 -8.97 13.72
C GLU A 76 1.42 -8.14 14.42
N VAL A 77 1.17 -7.68 15.64
CA VAL A 77 2.14 -6.92 16.45
C VAL A 77 3.37 -7.76 16.78
N TYR A 78 3.21 -8.99 17.24
CA TYR A 78 4.36 -9.89 17.45
C TYR A 78 5.12 -10.16 16.14
N GLY A 79 4.38 -10.34 15.03
CA GLY A 79 4.97 -10.48 13.71
C GLY A 79 5.80 -9.26 13.31
N GLN A 80 5.31 -8.04 13.54
CA GLN A 80 6.07 -6.81 13.29
C GLN A 80 7.29 -6.69 14.20
N ALA A 81 7.15 -7.06 15.48
CA ALA A 81 8.24 -7.00 16.46
C ALA A 81 9.44 -7.88 16.05
N ILE A 82 9.22 -9.10 15.55
CA ILE A 82 10.31 -9.98 15.11
C ILE A 82 10.95 -9.55 13.78
N HIS A 83 10.26 -8.74 12.95
CA HIS A 83 10.81 -8.15 11.73
C HIS A 83 11.37 -6.74 11.95
N CYS A 84 11.27 -6.21 13.17
CA CYS A 84 11.84 -4.91 13.52
C CYS A 84 13.37 -5.01 13.49
N PRO A 85 14.08 -4.11 12.79
CA PRO A 85 15.54 -4.16 12.71
C PRO A 85 16.23 -3.97 14.07
N VAL A 86 15.52 -3.39 15.04
CA VAL A 86 16.01 -3.12 16.40
C VAL A 86 15.62 -4.24 17.37
N ALA A 87 14.33 -4.57 17.45
CA ALA A 87 13.80 -5.52 18.44
C ALA A 87 13.87 -6.98 17.97
N GLY A 88 14.00 -7.22 16.66
CA GLY A 88 14.01 -8.56 16.07
C GLY A 88 15.23 -9.40 16.47
N SER A 89 16.31 -8.78 16.96
CA SER A 89 17.48 -9.49 17.48
C SER A 89 17.39 -9.88 18.95
N ILE A 90 16.33 -9.45 19.66
CA ILE A 90 16.18 -9.66 21.10
C ILE A 90 15.35 -10.92 21.38
N GLY A 91 15.92 -11.89 22.10
CA GLY A 91 15.30 -13.20 22.28
C GLY A 91 13.98 -13.18 23.07
N LYS A 92 13.82 -12.24 24.01
CA LYS A 92 12.57 -12.09 24.78
C LYS A 92 11.33 -11.88 23.90
N VAL A 93 11.48 -11.19 22.75
CA VAL A 93 10.39 -10.95 21.80
C VAL A 93 9.94 -12.26 21.15
N TRP A 94 10.89 -13.08 20.70
CA TRP A 94 10.63 -14.39 20.11
C TRP A 94 10.00 -15.35 21.11
N LEU A 95 10.50 -15.36 22.34
CA LEU A 95 10.01 -16.22 23.41
C LEU A 95 8.53 -15.93 23.73
N GLU A 96 8.17 -14.67 23.94
CA GLU A 96 6.80 -14.29 24.24
C GLU A 96 5.85 -14.56 23.06
N TYR A 97 6.31 -14.38 21.83
CA TYR A 97 5.51 -14.73 20.66
C TYR A 97 5.28 -16.25 20.56
N ALA A 98 6.30 -17.06 20.85
CA ALA A 98 6.17 -18.52 20.86
C ALA A 98 5.18 -18.99 21.94
N LYS A 99 5.29 -18.47 23.18
CA LYS A 99 4.33 -18.75 24.26
C LYS A 99 2.90 -18.36 23.88
N PHE A 100 2.71 -17.20 23.26
CA PHE A 100 1.40 -16.78 22.76
C PHE A 100 0.83 -17.77 21.73
N LEU A 101 1.66 -18.33 20.84
CA LEU A 101 1.23 -19.36 19.89
C LEU A 101 0.92 -20.70 20.58
N GLU A 102 1.67 -21.08 21.61
CA GLU A 102 1.39 -22.28 22.43
C GLU A 102 0.03 -22.18 23.12
N GLU A 103 -0.25 -21.05 23.79
CA GLU A 103 -1.56 -20.77 24.42
C GLU A 103 -2.71 -20.83 23.42
N ARG A 104 -2.45 -20.41 22.18
CA ARG A 104 -3.40 -20.47 21.06
C ARG A 104 -3.52 -21.85 20.43
N SER A 105 -2.92 -22.87 21.03
CA SER A 105 -2.90 -24.26 20.53
C SER A 105 -2.29 -24.39 19.14
N ARG A 106 -1.23 -23.61 18.84
CA ARG A 106 -0.48 -23.64 17.56
C ARG A 106 0.98 -24.08 17.75
N PRO A 107 1.25 -25.28 18.31
CA PRO A 107 2.60 -25.72 18.65
C PRO A 107 3.51 -25.89 17.42
N ARG A 108 2.97 -26.23 16.24
CA ARG A 108 3.77 -26.30 14.99
C ARG A 108 4.28 -24.93 14.55
N THR A 109 3.46 -23.90 14.72
CA THR A 109 3.87 -22.53 14.38
C THR A 109 4.89 -22.01 15.39
N ALA A 110 4.70 -22.29 16.68
CA ALA A 110 5.68 -21.99 17.73
C ALA A 110 7.02 -22.71 17.47
N GLN A 111 7.00 -23.99 17.07
CA GLN A 111 8.20 -24.74 16.68
C GLN A 111 8.96 -24.06 15.53
N ASN A 112 8.27 -23.70 14.45
CA ASN A 112 8.90 -22.99 13.33
C ASN A 112 9.48 -21.65 13.78
N LEU A 113 8.82 -20.98 14.72
CA LEU A 113 9.28 -19.70 15.27
C LEU A 113 10.58 -19.87 16.09
N TYR A 114 10.67 -20.89 16.95
CA TYR A 114 11.91 -21.19 17.67
C TYR A 114 13.07 -21.53 16.73
N ILE A 115 12.82 -22.37 15.71
CA ILE A 115 13.84 -22.72 14.71
C ILE A 115 14.33 -21.46 14.00
N LYS A 116 13.42 -20.60 13.55
CA LYS A 116 13.75 -19.33 12.89
C LYS A 116 14.60 -18.43 13.79
N ALA A 117 14.24 -18.29 15.07
CA ALA A 117 15.00 -17.48 16.03
C ALA A 117 16.44 -18.00 16.24
N LEU A 118 16.58 -19.32 16.35
CA LEU A 118 17.81 -20.00 16.82
C LEU A 118 18.78 -20.36 15.71
N VAL A 119 18.29 -20.54 14.49
CA VAL A 119 19.07 -21.05 13.34
C VAL A 119 18.98 -20.16 12.11
N GLY A 120 17.94 -19.32 12.00
CA GLY A 120 17.71 -18.45 10.84
C GLY A 120 16.73 -19.04 9.82
N ASP A 121 16.45 -18.27 8.78
CA ASP A 121 15.72 -18.77 7.60
C ASP A 121 16.70 -19.53 6.69
N ASN A 122 16.21 -20.49 5.90
CA ASN A 122 17.04 -21.44 5.10
C ASN A 122 17.96 -20.78 4.04
N ASP A 123 18.01 -19.45 3.97
CA ASP A 123 18.73 -18.66 2.96
C ASP A 123 20.16 -18.29 3.39
N GLY A 124 20.69 -18.91 4.45
CA GLY A 124 22.06 -18.69 4.91
C GLY A 124 22.24 -17.48 5.84
N ASP A 125 21.16 -16.79 6.17
CA ASP A 125 21.13 -15.87 7.31
C ASP A 125 21.26 -16.70 8.59
N GLY A 126 22.24 -16.36 9.42
CA GLY A 126 22.47 -17.03 10.70
C GLY A 126 21.31 -16.85 11.71
N PRO A 127 21.53 -17.18 12.99
CA PRO A 127 20.51 -17.00 14.02
C PRO A 127 19.99 -15.56 14.06
N ALA A 128 18.67 -15.39 14.05
CA ALA A 128 18.05 -14.06 14.15
C ALA A 128 18.34 -13.38 15.50
N VAL A 129 18.48 -14.18 16.57
CA VAL A 129 18.83 -13.69 17.90
C VAL A 129 20.35 -13.70 18.07
N SER A 130 20.94 -12.52 18.29
CA SER A 130 22.39 -12.34 18.35
C SER A 130 23.00 -12.64 19.72
N ASN A 131 22.23 -12.52 20.81
CA ASN A 131 22.71 -12.75 22.17
C ASN A 131 22.68 -14.24 22.54
N GLU A 132 23.81 -14.79 22.97
CA GLU A 132 23.96 -16.21 23.31
C GLU A 132 23.17 -16.63 24.57
N GLU A 133 22.99 -15.72 25.53
CA GLU A 133 22.18 -15.98 26.73
C GLU A 133 20.70 -16.19 26.35
N ASP A 134 20.19 -15.30 25.49
CA ASP A 134 18.84 -15.38 24.94
C ASP A 134 18.65 -16.65 24.09
N ARG A 135 19.65 -17.04 23.29
CA ARG A 135 19.61 -18.29 22.53
C ARG A 135 19.55 -19.50 23.44
N THR A 136 20.30 -19.49 24.54
CA THR A 136 20.27 -20.57 25.54
C THR A 136 18.90 -20.69 26.18
N LEU A 137 18.29 -19.55 26.55
CA LEU A 137 16.93 -19.50 27.09
C LEU A 137 15.91 -20.06 26.08
N LEU A 138 15.99 -19.64 24.82
CA LEU A 138 15.11 -20.11 23.75
C LEU A 138 15.26 -21.61 23.48
N TRP A 139 16.47 -22.16 23.51
CA TRP A 139 16.70 -23.61 23.38
C TRP A 139 16.04 -24.40 24.53
N ASN A 140 16.17 -23.92 25.76
CA ASN A 140 15.57 -24.57 26.93
C ASN A 140 14.04 -24.55 26.87
N GLU A 141 13.44 -23.42 26.49
CA GLU A 141 11.99 -23.30 26.33
C GLU A 141 11.46 -24.10 25.15
N PHE A 142 12.21 -24.14 24.04
CA PHE A 142 11.87 -24.98 22.91
C PHE A 142 11.86 -26.47 23.27
N LEU A 143 12.85 -26.91 24.06
CA LEU A 143 12.89 -28.28 24.59
C LEU A 143 11.66 -28.57 25.47
N ARG A 144 11.33 -27.68 26.41
CA ARG A 144 10.15 -27.80 27.27
C ARG A 144 8.86 -27.95 26.44
N MET A 145 8.70 -27.13 25.40
CA MET A 145 7.55 -27.18 24.49
C MET A 145 7.48 -28.51 23.73
N ILE A 146 8.61 -29.02 23.22
CA ILE A 146 8.63 -30.28 22.48
C ILE A 146 8.37 -31.47 23.39
N GLN A 147 8.95 -31.51 24.59
CA GLN A 147 8.72 -32.58 25.59
C GLN A 147 7.25 -32.67 25.97
N THR A 148 6.61 -31.52 26.22
CA THR A 148 5.18 -31.45 26.55
C THR A 148 4.28 -31.81 25.36
N THR A 149 4.58 -31.31 24.17
CA THR A 149 3.75 -31.55 22.96
C THR A 149 3.86 -32.99 22.46
N LYS A 150 5.06 -33.58 22.47
CA LYS A 150 5.31 -34.96 22.00
C LYS A 150 5.15 -36.01 23.10
N LYS A 151 4.88 -35.60 24.35
CA LYS A 151 4.81 -36.48 25.54
C LYS A 151 6.06 -37.36 25.69
N ASN A 152 7.22 -36.82 25.39
CA ASN A 152 8.51 -37.52 25.54
C ASN A 152 9.38 -36.73 26.52
N PRO A 153 9.35 -37.08 27.82
CA PRO A 153 10.10 -36.35 28.85
C PRO A 153 11.62 -36.60 28.77
N ASP A 154 12.06 -37.65 28.08
CA ASP A 154 13.46 -38.07 28.05
C ASP A 154 14.27 -37.40 26.93
N LEU A 155 13.64 -36.58 26.07
CA LEU A 155 14.32 -35.87 24.99
C LEU A 155 15.35 -34.91 25.58
N THR A 156 16.61 -35.04 25.18
CA THR A 156 17.69 -34.15 25.62
C THR A 156 17.86 -32.94 24.71
N LEU A 157 18.51 -31.88 25.21
CA LEU A 157 18.79 -30.67 24.44
C LEU A 157 19.72 -30.94 23.24
N GLU A 158 20.66 -31.87 23.40
CA GLU A 158 21.60 -32.29 22.37
C GLU A 158 20.90 -33.06 21.25
N GLU A 159 19.97 -33.95 21.60
CA GLU A 159 19.11 -34.65 20.63
C GLU A 159 18.20 -33.69 19.87
N LEU A 160 17.65 -32.67 20.54
CA LEU A 160 16.83 -31.64 19.90
C LEU A 160 17.65 -30.82 18.89
N LYS A 161 18.83 -30.33 19.30
CA LYS A 161 19.73 -29.57 18.41
C LYS A 161 20.12 -30.39 17.18
N SER A 162 20.54 -31.63 17.38
CA SER A 162 20.89 -32.56 16.29
C SER A 162 19.72 -32.84 15.35
N THR A 163 18.50 -32.98 15.89
CA THR A 163 17.28 -33.18 15.07
C THR A 163 16.95 -31.94 14.23
N VAL A 164 17.09 -30.73 14.79
CA VAL A 164 16.83 -29.47 14.09
C VAL A 164 17.85 -29.26 12.97
N GLU A 165 19.14 -29.50 13.25
CA GLU A 165 20.21 -29.44 12.24
C GLU A 165 20.00 -30.47 11.11
N ALA A 166 19.56 -31.69 11.45
CA ALA A 166 19.27 -32.75 10.48
C ALA A 166 18.03 -32.45 9.61
N GLU A 167 16.98 -31.81 10.15
CA GLU A 167 15.81 -31.39 9.36
C GLU A 167 16.14 -30.24 8.40
N LEU A 168 17.04 -29.33 8.79
CA LEU A 168 17.53 -28.26 7.93
C LEU A 168 18.39 -28.79 6.79
N GLY A 169 19.30 -29.74 7.08
CA GLY A 169 20.13 -30.40 6.05
C GLY A 169 19.33 -31.17 5.01
N LYS A 170 18.19 -31.78 5.40
CA LYS A 170 17.31 -32.50 4.47
C LYS A 170 16.51 -31.61 3.53
N LYS A 171 16.22 -30.35 3.91
CA LYS A 171 15.51 -29.40 3.04
C LYS A 171 16.36 -28.88 1.89
N VAL A 172 17.69 -28.84 2.05
CA VAL A 172 18.64 -28.35 1.03
C VAL A 172 18.88 -29.38 -0.09
N THR A 173 18.61 -30.67 0.14
CA THR A 173 18.86 -31.74 -0.84
C THR A 173 17.61 -32.34 -1.48
N ALA A 174 16.42 -31.77 -1.25
CA ALA A 174 15.14 -32.37 -1.63
C ALA A 174 14.45 -31.73 -2.85
N ASP A 175 15.22 -31.22 -3.83
CA ASP A 175 14.73 -30.90 -5.19
C ASP A 175 15.42 -31.78 -6.26
N GLY A 176 15.70 -33.04 -5.90
CA GLY A 176 16.29 -34.03 -6.79
C GLY A 176 15.78 -35.43 -6.50
N GLU A 177 14.72 -35.81 -7.20
CA GLU A 177 14.35 -37.19 -7.55
C GLU A 177 13.82 -38.15 -6.46
N SER A 178 12.73 -38.81 -6.83
CA SER A 178 11.88 -39.67 -6.03
C SER A 178 12.43 -41.10 -5.94
N THR A 179 12.31 -41.76 -4.78
CA THR A 179 12.07 -43.22 -4.75
C THR A 179 11.13 -43.63 -3.62
N ALA A 180 10.17 -44.46 -4.01
CA ALA A 180 8.98 -44.89 -3.29
C ALA A 180 9.20 -46.16 -2.44
N ALA A 181 8.18 -46.50 -1.66
CA ALA A 181 7.81 -47.88 -1.33
C ALA A 181 6.27 -47.95 -1.10
N PRO A 182 5.61 -49.12 -1.25
CA PRO A 182 4.69 -49.33 -2.36
C PRO A 182 3.25 -49.65 -1.92
N ALA A 183 2.29 -49.42 -2.82
CA ALA A 183 0.96 -50.02 -2.73
C ALA A 183 0.59 -50.64 -4.08
N THR A 184 0.44 -51.95 -4.03
CA THR A 184 0.11 -52.93 -5.06
C THR A 184 -1.31 -52.74 -5.60
N VAL A 185 -1.49 -52.49 -6.90
CA VAL A 185 -2.69 -52.94 -7.64
C VAL A 185 -2.30 -53.23 -9.10
N THR A 186 -2.66 -54.44 -9.50
CA THR A 186 -2.56 -55.11 -10.79
C THR A 186 -3.45 -54.47 -11.86
N SER A 187 -2.96 -54.31 -13.11
CA SER A 187 -3.65 -54.81 -14.32
C SER A 187 -2.90 -54.50 -15.62
N ALA A 188 -3.11 -55.40 -16.58
CA ALA A 188 -2.35 -55.65 -17.79
C ALA A 188 -2.48 -54.58 -18.89
N ALA A 189 -1.44 -54.55 -19.74
CA ALA A 189 -1.39 -53.85 -21.02
C ALA A 189 -2.14 -54.61 -22.11
N VAL A 190 -2.78 -53.89 -23.04
CA VAL A 190 -2.90 -54.27 -24.48
C VAL A 190 -3.08 -52.97 -25.30
N GLU A 191 -2.23 -52.83 -26.32
CA GLU A 191 -2.31 -51.86 -27.42
C GLU A 191 -3.53 -52.10 -28.32
N THR A 192 -4.09 -51.05 -28.92
CA THR A 192 -4.30 -50.88 -30.39
C THR A 192 -5.36 -49.82 -30.71
N ASN A 193 -4.97 -48.82 -31.52
CA ASN A 193 -5.82 -48.03 -32.43
C ASN A 193 -6.26 -48.91 -33.62
N PRO A 194 -7.28 -48.60 -34.48
CA PRO A 194 -7.51 -47.27 -35.10
C PRO A 194 -8.97 -46.88 -35.56
N THR A 195 -9.13 -45.63 -36.05
CA THR A 195 -10.08 -45.11 -37.11
C THR A 195 -11.60 -45.29 -36.91
N GLU A 196 -12.57 -44.47 -37.36
CA GLU A 196 -12.78 -43.21 -38.12
C GLU A 196 -14.33 -42.98 -38.16
N ILE A 197 -14.81 -41.90 -38.81
CA ILE A 197 -16.22 -41.60 -39.26
C ILE A 197 -17.09 -40.86 -38.21
N GLU A 198 -17.28 -39.53 -38.28
CA GLU A 198 -18.08 -38.71 -39.22
C GLU A 198 -19.61 -38.89 -39.05
N GLU A 199 -20.32 -37.88 -38.52
CA GLU A 199 -21.64 -37.46 -39.05
C GLU A 199 -22.18 -36.14 -38.43
N THR A 200 -22.32 -35.18 -39.34
CA THR A 200 -23.15 -33.98 -39.52
C THR A 200 -24.42 -33.67 -38.67
N ARG A 201 -24.43 -32.41 -38.11
CA ARG A 201 -25.40 -31.28 -38.26
C ARG A 201 -26.89 -31.40 -37.81
N PRO A 202 -27.72 -30.30 -37.81
CA PRO A 202 -27.51 -28.87 -37.48
C PRO A 202 -28.68 -28.22 -36.68
N ALA A 203 -28.53 -27.00 -36.15
CA ALA A 203 -29.61 -25.99 -36.12
C ALA A 203 -29.11 -24.54 -35.90
N LYS A 204 -29.75 -23.61 -36.61
CA LYS A 204 -29.40 -22.19 -36.85
C LYS A 204 -29.99 -21.24 -35.80
N ARG A 205 -29.25 -20.15 -35.50
CA ARG A 205 -29.65 -18.73 -35.19
C ARG A 205 -28.63 -18.18 -34.18
N SER A 206 -28.06 -16.98 -34.24
CA SER A 206 -28.32 -15.77 -35.02
C SER A 206 -27.09 -14.85 -34.92
N ARG A 207 -26.56 -14.49 -36.09
CA ARG A 207 -26.02 -13.18 -36.51
C ARG A 207 -25.86 -12.10 -35.40
N TRP A 208 -24.64 -11.97 -34.87
CA TRP A 208 -24.09 -10.71 -34.37
C TRP A 208 -22.70 -10.52 -34.99
N ASN A 209 -22.42 -9.30 -35.43
CA ASN A 209 -21.26 -8.94 -36.25
C ASN A 209 -19.94 -9.40 -35.61
N LYS A 210 -19.26 -10.33 -36.29
CA LYS A 210 -17.88 -10.69 -36.02
C LYS A 210 -17.01 -9.53 -36.56
N LYS A 211 -16.59 -8.63 -35.67
CA LYS A 211 -15.50 -7.70 -35.97
C LYS A 211 -14.25 -8.58 -36.12
N GLU A 212 -13.61 -8.56 -37.28
CA GLU A 212 -12.34 -9.27 -37.49
C GLU A 212 -11.33 -8.81 -36.43
N PRO A 213 -10.49 -9.71 -35.90
CA PRO A 213 -9.43 -9.32 -34.99
C PRO A 213 -8.49 -8.38 -35.74
N GLU A 214 -8.41 -7.13 -35.28
CA GLU A 214 -7.31 -6.23 -35.68
C GLU A 214 -6.00 -6.96 -35.40
N GLU A 215 -5.23 -7.19 -36.47
CA GLU A 215 -3.89 -7.74 -36.38
C GLU A 215 -3.08 -6.92 -35.38
N THR A 216 -2.63 -7.57 -34.33
CA THR A 216 -1.68 -6.99 -33.37
C THR A 216 -0.39 -6.71 -34.11
N VAL A 217 -0.14 -5.43 -34.41
CA VAL A 217 1.13 -4.97 -34.99
C VAL A 217 2.27 -5.46 -34.10
N PRO A 218 3.23 -6.24 -34.63
CA PRO A 218 4.38 -6.69 -33.86
C PRO A 218 5.24 -5.50 -33.46
N ILE A 219 5.40 -5.28 -32.16
CA ILE A 219 6.25 -4.24 -31.58
C ILE A 219 7.69 -4.56 -31.98
N THR A 220 8.34 -3.66 -32.73
CA THR A 220 9.75 -3.78 -33.13
C THR A 220 10.61 -2.84 -32.27
N PRO A 221 11.91 -3.12 -32.06
CA PRO A 221 12.78 -2.25 -31.26
C PRO A 221 12.79 -0.78 -31.72
N GLY A 222 12.70 -0.51 -33.03
CA GLY A 222 12.58 0.85 -33.55
C GLY A 222 11.25 1.56 -33.22
N SER A 223 10.18 0.81 -32.97
CA SER A 223 8.92 1.39 -32.45
C SER A 223 9.06 1.77 -30.98
N ILE A 224 9.92 1.11 -30.21
CA ILE A 224 10.15 1.41 -28.79
C ILE A 224 10.89 2.74 -28.63
N ASP A 225 11.95 3.00 -29.43
CA ASP A 225 12.66 4.29 -29.38
C ASP A 225 11.80 5.46 -29.86
N THR A 226 10.94 5.22 -30.84
CA THR A 226 9.98 6.22 -31.33
C THR A 226 8.93 6.53 -30.26
N VAL A 227 8.41 5.50 -29.58
CA VAL A 227 7.47 5.64 -28.47
C VAL A 227 8.14 6.31 -27.25
N ALA A 228 9.40 5.97 -26.95
CA ALA A 228 10.17 6.58 -25.88
C ALA A 228 10.44 8.07 -26.14
N ASN A 229 10.77 8.46 -27.37
CA ASN A 229 10.93 9.88 -27.74
C ASN A 229 9.61 10.65 -27.72
N VAL A 230 8.51 10.04 -28.15
CA VAL A 230 7.16 10.64 -28.03
C VAL A 230 6.78 10.81 -26.55
N LEU A 231 7.05 9.81 -25.71
CA LEU A 231 6.82 9.87 -24.27
C LEU A 231 7.69 10.92 -23.58
N PHE A 232 8.96 11.02 -23.96
CA PHE A 232 9.89 12.04 -23.45
C PHE A 232 9.49 13.45 -23.88
N THR A 233 8.95 13.61 -25.09
CA THR A 233 8.45 14.89 -25.57
C THR A 233 7.15 15.27 -24.87
N ALA A 234 6.25 14.29 -24.66
CA ALA A 234 4.99 14.47 -23.93
C ALA A 234 5.20 14.71 -22.42
N SER A 235 6.29 14.18 -21.83
CA SER A 235 6.59 14.39 -20.41
C SER A 235 7.21 15.75 -20.12
N LYS A 236 7.86 16.39 -21.12
CA LYS A 236 8.46 17.72 -20.95
C LYS A 236 7.44 18.84 -20.81
N ASN A 237 6.38 18.81 -21.63
CA ASN A 237 5.36 19.87 -21.64
C ASN A 237 3.97 19.25 -21.71
N MET A 238 3.11 19.65 -20.77
CA MET A 238 1.70 19.32 -20.84
C MET A 238 1.09 20.01 -22.07
N PRO A 239 0.28 19.29 -22.89
CA PRO A 239 -0.43 19.91 -23.99
C PRO A 239 -1.32 21.09 -23.51
N PRO A 240 -1.37 22.23 -24.24
CA PRO A 240 -2.12 23.42 -23.79
C PRO A 240 -3.62 23.19 -23.59
N ASP A 241 -4.21 22.24 -24.31
CA ASP A 241 -5.59 21.81 -24.14
C ASP A 241 -5.81 21.13 -22.78
N ILE A 242 -4.91 20.24 -22.37
CA ILE A 242 -4.97 19.61 -21.04
C ILE A 242 -4.72 20.63 -19.92
N GLU A 243 -3.78 21.56 -20.12
CA GLU A 243 -3.51 22.66 -19.19
C GLU A 243 -4.76 23.55 -19.01
N THR A 244 -5.43 23.88 -20.11
CA THR A 244 -6.69 24.64 -20.09
C THR A 244 -7.79 23.90 -19.31
N LEU A 245 -7.88 22.57 -19.46
CA LEU A 245 -8.84 21.76 -18.71
C LEU A 245 -8.54 21.76 -17.20
N TRP A 246 -7.27 21.74 -16.80
CA TRP A 246 -6.88 21.89 -15.39
C TRP A 246 -7.24 23.27 -14.84
N HIS A 247 -6.95 24.34 -15.59
CA HIS A 247 -7.37 25.70 -15.19
C HIS A 247 -8.89 25.82 -15.04
N ALA A 248 -9.65 25.23 -15.96
CA ALA A 248 -11.11 25.21 -15.88
C ALA A 248 -11.61 24.44 -14.66
N ARG A 249 -10.97 23.30 -14.33
CA ARG A 249 -11.27 22.51 -13.13
C ARG A 249 -10.99 23.29 -11.84
N ASP A 250 -9.90 24.06 -11.80
CA ASP A 250 -9.52 24.82 -10.61
C ASP A 250 -10.42 26.05 -10.39
N GLY A 251 -11.21 26.47 -11.39
CA GLY A 251 -12.14 27.60 -11.24
C GLY A 251 -11.45 28.92 -10.89
N GLY A 252 -10.19 29.10 -11.31
CA GLY A 252 -9.37 30.26 -10.98
C GLY A 252 -8.70 30.23 -9.60
N SER A 253 -8.86 29.13 -8.85
CA SER A 253 -8.06 28.89 -7.64
C SER A 253 -6.62 28.48 -7.98
N HIS A 254 -5.75 28.46 -6.96
CA HIS A 254 -4.39 27.98 -7.11
C HIS A 254 -4.38 26.50 -7.50
N PRO A 255 -3.44 26.09 -8.38
CA PRO A 255 -3.37 24.70 -8.82
C PRO A 255 -3.09 23.79 -7.64
N THR A 256 -3.89 22.73 -7.53
CA THR A 256 -3.73 21.67 -6.54
C THR A 256 -3.18 20.39 -7.16
N PRO A 257 -2.41 19.57 -6.40
CA PRO A 257 -2.02 18.25 -6.85
C PRO A 257 -3.25 17.39 -7.21
N PRO A 258 -3.10 16.43 -8.13
CA PRO A 258 -4.20 15.53 -8.49
C PRO A 258 -4.60 14.65 -7.31
N GLU A 259 -5.88 14.69 -6.94
CA GLU A 259 -6.46 13.83 -5.90
C GLU A 259 -7.53 12.88 -6.46
N PRO A 260 -7.46 11.57 -6.14
CA PRO A 260 -6.34 10.88 -5.47
C PRO A 260 -5.12 10.72 -6.42
N PRO A 261 -3.89 10.55 -5.89
CA PRO A 261 -2.75 10.14 -6.70
C PRO A 261 -3.01 8.74 -7.29
N LEU A 262 -2.44 8.45 -8.47
CA LEU A 262 -2.61 7.13 -9.09
C LEU A 262 -1.99 6.02 -8.24
N PHE A 263 -0.85 6.30 -7.62
CA PHE A 263 -0.16 5.38 -6.74
C PHE A 263 0.10 6.04 -5.39
N SER A 264 -0.13 5.30 -4.31
CA SER A 264 0.22 5.71 -2.94
C SER A 264 1.58 5.14 -2.54
N ALA A 265 2.20 5.73 -1.51
CA ALA A 265 3.47 5.24 -0.96
C ALA A 265 3.41 3.77 -0.50
N ALA A 266 2.28 3.36 0.10
CA ALA A 266 2.08 1.99 0.55
C ALA A 266 1.13 1.21 -0.38
N PRO A 267 1.36 -0.10 -0.61
CA PRO A 267 0.43 -0.94 -1.33
C PRO A 267 -0.88 -1.09 -0.54
N PRO A 268 -2.04 -0.92 -1.17
CA PRO A 268 -3.31 -1.07 -0.49
C PRO A 268 -3.55 -2.53 -0.10
N LYS A 269 -4.07 -2.74 1.12
CA LYS A 269 -4.57 -4.05 1.56
C LYS A 269 -5.90 -4.32 0.85
N LEU A 270 -5.88 -5.11 -0.21
CA LEU A 270 -7.12 -5.53 -0.89
C LEU A 270 -7.86 -6.56 -0.02
N GLY A 271 -9.16 -6.35 0.19
CA GLY A 271 -10.03 -7.35 0.83
C GLY A 271 -10.17 -8.62 -0.02
N ASP A 272 -10.17 -8.47 -1.34
CA ASP A 272 -10.17 -9.54 -2.33
C ASP A 272 -8.98 -9.36 -3.29
N PRO A 273 -8.10 -10.38 -3.46
CA PRO A 273 -6.95 -10.32 -4.37
C PRO A 273 -7.31 -10.06 -5.85
N SER A 274 -8.56 -10.25 -6.24
CA SER A 274 -9.04 -9.92 -7.58
C SER A 274 -9.25 -8.43 -7.81
N GLY A 275 -9.35 -7.62 -6.75
CA GLY A 275 -9.65 -6.19 -6.83
C GLY A 275 -11.09 -5.87 -7.25
N LYS A 276 -11.98 -6.86 -7.37
CA LYS A 276 -13.37 -6.67 -7.85
C LYS A 276 -14.17 -5.65 -7.01
N ASP A 277 -13.89 -5.56 -5.72
CA ASP A 277 -14.57 -4.62 -4.81
C ASP A 277 -14.20 -3.16 -5.10
N LEU A 278 -13.06 -2.93 -5.76
CA LEU A 278 -12.59 -1.59 -6.15
C LEU A 278 -13.05 -1.20 -7.55
N VAL A 279 -12.89 -2.10 -8.53
CA VAL A 279 -13.02 -1.76 -9.96
C VAL A 279 -14.24 -2.38 -10.64
N GLY A 280 -14.98 -3.25 -9.94
CA GLY A 280 -16.10 -4.02 -10.48
C GLY A 280 -15.66 -5.36 -11.09
N ASN A 281 -16.62 -6.28 -11.30
CA ASN A 281 -16.35 -7.64 -11.76
C ASN A 281 -15.74 -7.69 -13.16
N GLU A 282 -16.27 -6.90 -14.09
CA GLU A 282 -15.87 -6.90 -15.50
C GLU A 282 -14.45 -6.36 -15.67
N ALA A 283 -14.15 -5.23 -15.04
CA ALA A 283 -12.82 -4.62 -15.12
C ALA A 283 -11.77 -5.47 -14.39
N ALA A 284 -12.10 -6.00 -13.21
CA ALA A 284 -11.22 -6.93 -12.50
C ALA A 284 -10.90 -8.14 -13.39
N LEU A 285 -11.91 -8.76 -14.02
CA LEU A 285 -11.69 -9.89 -14.92
C LEU A 285 -10.78 -9.52 -16.10
N GLN A 286 -10.95 -8.34 -16.70
CA GLN A 286 -10.07 -7.88 -17.79
C GLN A 286 -8.63 -7.69 -17.32
N ILE A 287 -8.42 -7.03 -16.18
CA ILE A 287 -7.09 -6.81 -15.57
C ILE A 287 -6.43 -8.15 -15.26
N LEU A 288 -7.13 -9.08 -14.61
CA LEU A 288 -6.60 -10.40 -14.29
C LEU A 288 -6.20 -11.18 -15.55
N LYS A 289 -7.02 -11.14 -16.60
CA LYS A 289 -6.70 -11.78 -17.88
C LYS A 289 -5.44 -11.20 -18.51
N MET A 290 -5.26 -9.89 -18.46
CA MET A 290 -4.02 -9.25 -18.94
C MET A 290 -2.80 -9.71 -18.12
N MET A 291 -2.94 -9.84 -16.80
CA MET A 291 -1.84 -10.26 -15.92
C MET A 291 -1.41 -11.73 -16.07
N VAL A 292 -2.25 -12.59 -16.64
CA VAL A 292 -1.89 -14.00 -16.94
C VAL A 292 -1.63 -14.24 -18.43
N ALA A 293 -1.87 -13.26 -19.28
CA ALA A 293 -1.69 -13.39 -20.72
C ALA A 293 -0.21 -13.60 -21.07
N LYS A 294 0.01 -14.34 -22.15
CA LYS A 294 1.32 -14.53 -22.76
C LYS A 294 1.37 -13.83 -24.11
N THR A 295 2.52 -13.26 -24.43
CA THR A 295 2.83 -12.71 -25.75
C THR A 295 3.08 -13.84 -26.76
N ALA A 296 3.18 -13.50 -28.04
CA ALA A 296 3.40 -14.48 -29.12
C ALA A 296 4.73 -15.25 -28.97
N ASP A 297 5.73 -14.65 -28.32
CA ASP A 297 7.02 -15.27 -27.98
C ASP A 297 6.99 -16.04 -26.65
N GLY A 298 5.81 -16.21 -26.04
CA GLY A 298 5.61 -17.01 -24.83
C GLY A 298 5.97 -16.31 -23.52
N LYS A 299 6.39 -15.05 -23.56
CA LYS A 299 6.71 -14.25 -22.36
C LYS A 299 5.45 -13.79 -21.64
N SER A 300 5.59 -13.55 -20.35
CA SER A 300 4.51 -13.11 -19.47
C SER A 300 4.21 -11.63 -19.71
N LEU A 301 3.07 -11.32 -20.36
CA LEU A 301 2.59 -9.94 -20.50
C LEU A 301 2.36 -9.32 -19.11
N GLY A 302 1.90 -10.14 -18.16
CA GLY A 302 1.68 -9.70 -16.80
C GLY A 302 2.94 -9.27 -16.07
N SER A 303 4.10 -9.89 -16.32
CA SER A 303 5.37 -9.42 -15.71
C SER A 303 5.71 -8.03 -16.24
N ALA A 304 5.75 -7.85 -17.56
CA ALA A 304 6.03 -6.56 -18.17
C ALA A 304 5.04 -5.46 -17.72
N LEU A 305 3.76 -5.79 -17.58
CA LEU A 305 2.74 -4.85 -17.12
C LEU A 305 2.92 -4.45 -15.64
N LEU A 306 3.36 -5.38 -14.79
CA LEU A 306 3.63 -5.09 -13.38
C LEU A 306 4.92 -4.31 -13.20
N ASP A 307 6.00 -4.66 -13.90
CA ASP A 307 7.25 -3.89 -13.91
C ASP A 307 7.00 -2.44 -14.38
N PHE A 308 6.11 -2.28 -15.38
CA PHE A 308 5.68 -0.98 -15.86
C PHE A 308 4.88 -0.19 -14.82
N SER A 309 4.00 -0.86 -14.08
CA SER A 309 3.21 -0.25 -13.00
C SER A 309 4.11 0.15 -11.82
N GLU A 310 5.10 -0.69 -11.50
CA GLU A 310 6.13 -0.41 -10.49
C GLU A 310 6.98 0.80 -10.89
N ALA A 311 7.41 0.90 -12.15
CA ALA A 311 8.10 2.08 -12.66
C ALA A 311 7.25 3.35 -12.53
N CYS A 312 5.95 3.28 -12.81
CA CYS A 312 5.04 4.40 -12.60
C CYS A 312 4.94 4.82 -11.13
N TRP A 313 4.82 3.85 -10.21
CA TRP A 313 4.84 4.10 -8.77
C TRP A 313 6.15 4.75 -8.33
N MET A 314 7.29 4.25 -8.79
CA MET A 314 8.60 4.81 -8.45
C MET A 314 8.77 6.24 -8.95
N MET A 315 8.25 6.58 -10.14
CA MET A 315 8.23 7.98 -10.61
C MET A 315 7.41 8.89 -9.68
N THR A 316 6.28 8.41 -9.16
CA THR A 316 5.50 9.14 -8.15
C THR A 316 6.31 9.34 -6.87
N ALA A 317 6.91 8.27 -6.33
CA ALA A 317 7.70 8.35 -5.11
C ALA A 317 8.88 9.34 -5.24
N LEU A 318 9.64 9.27 -6.34
CA LEU A 318 10.76 10.18 -6.60
C LEU A 318 10.30 11.63 -6.71
N LYS A 319 9.15 11.88 -7.34
CA LYS A 319 8.60 13.24 -7.47
C LYS A 319 8.08 13.76 -6.12
N GLU A 320 7.44 12.92 -5.31
CA GLU A 320 7.02 13.27 -3.95
C GLU A 320 8.23 13.62 -3.06
N GLU A 321 9.31 12.86 -3.17
CA GLU A 321 10.57 13.13 -2.47
C GLU A 321 11.20 14.46 -2.92
N GLU A 322 11.24 14.74 -4.23
CA GLU A 322 11.75 16.00 -4.79
C GLU A 322 10.95 17.21 -4.29
N VAL A 323 9.61 17.11 -4.27
CA VAL A 323 8.72 18.15 -3.73
C VAL A 323 9.01 18.35 -2.24
N THR A 324 9.07 17.26 -1.47
CA THR A 324 9.33 17.32 -0.02
C THR A 324 10.66 18.00 0.28
N LYS A 325 11.74 17.63 -0.42
CA LYS A 325 13.06 18.28 -0.30
C LYS A 325 13.01 19.76 -0.64
N SER A 326 12.31 20.13 -1.71
CA SER A 326 12.18 21.54 -2.12
C SER A 326 11.44 22.37 -1.05
N HIS A 327 10.44 21.79 -0.41
CA HIS A 327 9.75 22.40 0.73
C HIS A 327 10.67 22.59 1.93
N MET A 328 11.42 21.56 2.31
CA MET A 328 12.37 21.65 3.42
C MET A 328 13.42 22.75 3.19
N ILE A 329 14.02 22.80 1.99
CA ILE A 329 15.01 23.82 1.63
C ILE A 329 14.42 25.24 1.73
N LEU A 330 13.17 25.43 1.26
CA LEU A 330 12.51 26.74 1.37
C LEU A 330 12.25 27.12 2.83
N GLU A 331 11.76 26.19 3.66
CA GLU A 331 11.50 26.46 5.08
C GLU A 331 12.78 26.75 5.85
N GLU A 332 13.85 25.98 5.65
CA GLU A 332 15.17 26.26 6.25
C GLU A 332 15.67 27.66 5.88
N LYS A 333 15.54 28.05 4.61
CA LYS A 333 15.90 29.39 4.15
C LYS A 333 15.04 30.47 4.81
N LEU A 334 13.72 30.28 4.87
CA LEU A 334 12.81 31.25 5.48
C LEU A 334 13.07 31.42 6.97
N VAL A 335 13.45 30.36 7.68
CA VAL A 335 13.86 30.43 9.09
C VAL A 335 15.14 31.24 9.23
N ALA A 336 16.18 30.96 8.44
CA ALA A 336 17.44 31.70 8.47
C ALA A 336 17.25 33.19 8.13
N ASP A 337 16.45 33.50 7.11
CA ASP A 337 16.14 34.88 6.71
C ASP A 337 15.36 35.62 7.82
N LEU A 338 14.46 34.92 8.53
CA LEU A 338 13.71 35.49 9.66
C LEU A 338 14.62 35.80 10.85
N GLU A 339 15.52 34.89 11.21
CA GLU A 339 16.50 35.12 12.28
C GLU A 339 17.41 36.31 11.98
N ALA A 340 17.89 36.41 10.74
CA ALA A 340 18.68 37.55 10.28
C ALA A 340 17.87 38.86 10.32
N LEU A 341 16.58 38.83 9.94
CA LEU A 341 15.69 39.98 10.03
C LEU A 341 15.51 40.41 11.49
N GLU A 342 15.18 39.49 12.40
CA GLU A 342 14.96 39.80 13.82
C GLU A 342 16.21 40.37 14.48
N ALA A 343 17.40 39.81 14.21
CA ALA A 343 18.66 40.37 14.70
C ALA A 343 18.88 41.83 14.22
N ASN A 344 18.56 42.13 12.96
CA ASN A 344 18.64 43.49 12.41
C ASN A 344 17.58 44.44 13.01
N LEU A 345 16.37 43.95 13.27
CA LEU A 345 15.29 44.72 13.90
C LEU A 345 15.64 45.06 15.36
N GLU A 346 16.19 44.09 16.10
CA GLU A 346 16.65 44.25 17.48
C GLU A 346 17.81 45.23 17.58
N ALA A 347 18.81 45.09 16.70
CA ALA A 347 19.93 46.03 16.63
C ALA A 347 19.45 47.47 16.42
N ARG A 348 18.48 47.69 15.51
CA ARG A 348 17.87 49.02 15.27
C ARG A 348 17.11 49.54 16.48
N ALA A 349 16.35 48.70 17.16
CA ALA A 349 15.63 49.09 18.37
C ALA A 349 16.60 49.50 19.49
N SER A 350 17.74 48.81 19.62
CA SER A 350 18.73 49.08 20.68
C SER A 350 19.36 50.47 20.61
N VAL A 351 19.47 51.05 19.40
CA VAL A 351 20.10 52.36 19.16
C VAL A 351 19.10 53.51 19.01
N ALA A 352 17.79 53.24 19.04
CA ALA A 352 16.75 54.20 18.67
C ALA A 352 16.55 55.36 19.68
N GLY A 353 16.93 55.16 20.95
CA GLY A 353 16.79 56.18 22.00
C GLY A 353 15.36 56.74 22.11
N ALA A 354 15.21 58.07 22.00
CA ALA A 354 13.91 58.74 22.08
C ALA A 354 12.95 58.41 20.92
N ALA A 355 13.46 57.86 19.80
CA ALA A 355 12.67 57.48 18.64
C ALA A 355 12.18 56.01 18.67
N LEU A 356 12.35 55.31 19.79
CA LEU A 356 12.07 53.87 19.92
C LEU A 356 10.68 53.46 19.42
N SER A 357 9.64 54.24 19.75
CA SER A 357 8.26 53.93 19.33
C SER A 357 8.08 53.94 17.81
N ALA A 358 8.68 54.91 17.11
CA ALA A 358 8.62 54.98 15.65
C ALA A 358 9.41 53.81 15.00
N VAL A 359 10.56 53.47 15.58
CA VAL A 359 11.38 52.32 15.12
C VAL A 359 10.63 50.99 15.32
N GLN A 360 9.93 50.80 16.44
CA GLN A 360 9.13 49.60 16.69
C GLN A 360 7.98 49.46 15.68
N GLN A 361 7.30 50.56 15.33
CA GLN A 361 6.25 50.54 14.32
C GLN A 361 6.80 50.19 12.94
N ALA A 362 7.95 50.74 12.55
CA ALA A 362 8.64 50.38 11.32
C ALA A 362 9.08 48.91 11.32
N ASN A 363 9.61 48.42 12.44
CA ASN A 363 10.01 47.03 12.59
C ASN A 363 8.83 46.07 12.42
N GLU A 364 7.67 46.40 12.99
CA GLU A 364 6.46 45.59 12.83
C GLU A 364 5.96 45.59 11.39
N HIS A 365 6.06 46.72 10.68
CA HIS A 365 5.76 46.78 9.26
C HIS A 365 6.65 45.83 8.45
N GLU A 366 7.96 45.84 8.71
CA GLU A 366 8.92 44.94 8.04
C GLU A 366 8.67 43.45 8.36
N ARG A 367 8.32 43.11 9.61
CA ARG A 367 7.90 41.73 9.95
C ARG A 367 6.68 41.30 9.13
N ASN A 368 5.68 42.17 9.02
CA ASN A 368 4.47 41.86 8.27
C ASN A 368 4.75 41.77 6.76
N GLN A 369 5.67 42.58 6.24
CA GLN A 369 6.15 42.46 4.87
C GLN A 369 6.86 41.12 4.64
N PHE A 370 7.75 40.72 5.54
CA PHE A 370 8.45 39.44 5.47
C PHE A 370 7.47 38.25 5.52
N ARG A 371 6.51 38.25 6.46
CA ARG A 371 5.47 37.22 6.55
C ARG A 371 4.67 37.09 5.25
N THR A 372 4.31 38.23 4.65
CA THR A 372 3.60 38.28 3.36
C THR A 372 4.45 37.68 2.24
N GLN A 373 5.73 38.04 2.16
CA GLN A 373 6.66 37.52 1.16
C GLN A 373 6.90 36.02 1.34
N ALA A 374 7.07 35.55 2.57
CA ALA A 374 7.24 34.14 2.90
C ALA A 374 5.99 33.32 2.50
N ALA A 375 4.79 33.83 2.78
CA ALA A 375 3.54 33.22 2.34
C ALA A 375 3.46 33.10 0.81
N ALA A 376 3.81 34.18 0.08
CA ALA A 376 3.83 34.17 -1.38
C ALA A 376 4.86 33.17 -1.96
N GLN A 377 6.04 33.03 -1.34
CA GLN A 377 7.04 32.04 -1.76
C GLN A 377 6.55 30.60 -1.55
N ARG A 378 5.91 30.31 -0.41
CA ARG A 378 5.30 28.99 -0.15
C ARG A 378 4.21 28.67 -1.16
N GLU A 379 3.34 29.64 -1.46
CA GLU A 379 2.27 29.49 -2.45
C GLU A 379 2.81 29.29 -3.87
N GLN A 380 3.88 30.00 -4.23
CA GLN A 380 4.56 29.81 -5.51
C GLN A 380 5.15 28.39 -5.62
N LEU A 381 5.82 27.90 -4.57
CA LEU A 381 6.36 26.55 -4.54
C LEU A 381 5.25 25.50 -4.62
N ASN A 382 4.19 25.64 -3.83
CA ASN A 382 3.00 24.78 -3.87
C ASN A 382 2.40 24.72 -5.29
N SER A 383 2.24 25.89 -5.91
CA SER A 383 1.66 25.98 -7.25
C SER A 383 2.55 25.30 -8.30
N SER A 384 3.87 25.49 -8.21
CA SER A 384 4.84 24.83 -9.08
C SER A 384 4.83 23.31 -8.89
N SER A 385 4.86 22.83 -7.65
CA SER A 385 4.81 21.41 -7.30
C SER A 385 3.52 20.74 -7.79
N ALA A 386 2.38 21.42 -7.65
CA ALA A 386 1.11 20.94 -8.16
C ALA A 386 1.13 20.72 -9.69
N TRP A 387 1.70 21.66 -10.44
CA TRP A 387 1.86 21.52 -11.89
C TRP A 387 2.77 20.37 -12.29
N GLU A 388 3.88 20.17 -11.59
CA GLU A 388 4.77 19.03 -11.83
C GLU A 388 4.08 17.69 -11.56
N MET A 389 3.27 17.59 -10.50
CA MET A 389 2.48 16.40 -10.22
C MET A 389 1.39 16.15 -11.28
N ARG A 390 0.77 17.20 -11.82
CA ARG A 390 -0.19 17.09 -12.93
C ARG A 390 0.48 16.61 -14.22
N LYS A 391 1.70 17.07 -14.53
CA LYS A 391 2.50 16.59 -15.67
C LYS A 391 2.88 15.12 -15.51
N LEU A 392 3.23 14.71 -14.29
CA LEU A 392 3.50 13.30 -13.99
C LEU A 392 2.24 12.45 -14.19
N LEU A 393 1.09 12.86 -13.65
CA LEU A 393 -0.19 12.17 -13.86
C LEU A 393 -0.49 12.03 -15.35
N HIS A 394 -0.36 13.11 -16.13
CA HIS A 394 -0.57 13.09 -17.57
C HIS A 394 0.32 12.06 -18.27
N SER A 395 1.61 12.03 -17.93
CA SER A 395 2.57 11.08 -18.47
C SER A 395 2.19 9.63 -18.12
N GLN A 396 1.83 9.36 -16.87
CA GLN A 396 1.36 8.06 -16.41
C GLN A 396 0.07 7.63 -17.12
N GLN A 397 -0.87 8.54 -17.35
CA GLN A 397 -2.10 8.25 -18.09
C GLN A 397 -1.81 7.86 -19.54
N ILE A 398 -0.90 8.54 -20.23
CA ILE A 398 -0.48 8.17 -21.59
C ILE A 398 0.14 6.77 -21.59
N LEU A 399 1.08 6.55 -20.68
CA LEU A 399 1.80 5.30 -20.50
C LEU A 399 0.83 4.12 -20.28
N LEU A 400 -0.06 4.24 -19.31
CA LEU A 400 -1.02 3.19 -18.95
C LEU A 400 -2.11 2.99 -20.02
N SER A 401 -2.47 4.05 -20.76
CA SER A 401 -3.36 3.94 -21.91
C SER A 401 -2.71 3.21 -23.09
N SER A 402 -1.40 3.40 -23.30
CA SER A 402 -0.66 2.76 -24.40
C SER A 402 -0.61 1.24 -24.27
N VAL A 403 -0.58 0.73 -23.03
CA VAL A 403 -0.66 -0.70 -22.72
C VAL A 403 -2.11 -1.22 -22.60
N LYS A 404 -3.10 -0.37 -22.91
CA LYS A 404 -4.54 -0.66 -22.88
C LYS A 404 -5.01 -1.17 -21.51
N LEU A 405 -4.47 -0.61 -20.43
CA LEU A 405 -4.91 -0.97 -19.07
C LEU A 405 -6.39 -0.54 -18.87
N PRO A 406 -7.29 -1.41 -18.40
CA PRO A 406 -8.70 -1.05 -18.21
C PRO A 406 -8.87 0.18 -17.31
N GLY A 407 -9.71 1.13 -17.74
CA GLY A 407 -9.89 2.42 -17.06
C GLY A 407 -9.00 3.56 -17.58
N PHE A 408 -8.03 3.26 -18.45
CA PHE A 408 -7.15 4.24 -19.08
C PHE A 408 -7.52 4.42 -20.56
N ASN A 409 -8.27 5.48 -20.86
CA ASN A 409 -8.74 5.83 -22.19
C ASN A 409 -8.02 7.06 -22.77
N GLY A 410 -6.82 7.36 -22.26
CA GLY A 410 -6.07 8.58 -22.54
C GLY A 410 -5.99 9.52 -21.33
N PRO A 411 -5.31 10.67 -21.50
CA PRO A 411 -5.22 11.71 -20.49
C PRO A 411 -6.59 12.26 -20.09
N THR A 412 -6.80 12.50 -18.80
CA THR A 412 -8.03 13.08 -18.28
C THR A 412 -7.78 13.92 -17.04
N VAL A 413 -8.52 15.02 -16.91
CA VAL A 413 -8.56 15.86 -15.71
C VAL A 413 -9.81 15.61 -14.86
N ASP A 414 -10.73 14.76 -15.32
CA ASP A 414 -11.99 14.47 -14.65
C ASP A 414 -11.74 13.69 -13.35
N SER A 415 -12.24 14.22 -12.23
CA SER A 415 -11.99 13.66 -10.90
C SER A 415 -12.56 12.25 -10.73
N ALA A 416 -13.71 11.94 -11.34
CA ALA A 416 -14.31 10.61 -11.24
C ALA A 416 -13.47 9.57 -12.01
N SER A 417 -12.96 9.95 -13.18
CA SER A 417 -12.06 9.14 -14.00
C SER A 417 -10.72 8.92 -13.30
N ILE A 418 -10.12 9.97 -12.72
CA ILE A 418 -8.87 9.86 -11.95
C ILE A 418 -9.07 8.95 -10.73
N ALA A 419 -10.17 9.11 -9.99
CA ALA A 419 -10.47 8.24 -8.85
C ALA A 419 -10.63 6.77 -9.26
N TYR A 420 -11.24 6.50 -10.43
CA TYR A 420 -11.32 5.14 -10.96
C TYR A 420 -9.94 4.60 -11.38
N GLN A 421 -9.13 5.41 -12.05
CA GLN A 421 -7.76 5.06 -12.44
C GLN A 421 -6.89 4.73 -11.23
N ALA A 422 -6.98 5.51 -10.15
CA ALA A 422 -6.29 5.22 -8.90
C ALA A 422 -6.70 3.89 -8.27
N LYS A 423 -7.98 3.50 -8.38
CA LYS A 423 -8.45 2.17 -7.96
C LYS A 423 -7.87 1.04 -8.81
N VAL A 424 -7.72 1.25 -10.11
CA VAL A 424 -7.05 0.29 -11.00
C VAL A 424 -5.57 0.15 -10.63
N CYS A 425 -4.87 1.27 -10.47
CA CYS A 425 -3.46 1.28 -10.04
C CYS A 425 -3.26 0.67 -8.65
N SER A 426 -4.23 0.81 -7.74
CA SER A 426 -4.24 0.13 -6.44
C SER A 426 -4.22 -1.40 -6.58
N VAL A 427 -4.97 -1.96 -7.54
CA VAL A 427 -4.94 -3.40 -7.84
C VAL A 427 -3.57 -3.81 -8.39
N MET A 428 -3.02 -3.03 -9.31
CA MET A 428 -1.70 -3.28 -9.89
C MET A 428 -0.58 -3.21 -8.84
N HIS A 429 -0.66 -2.23 -7.95
CA HIS A 429 0.28 -2.05 -6.85
C HIS A 429 0.29 -3.25 -5.92
N SER A 430 -0.89 -3.70 -5.49
CA SER A 430 -0.99 -4.92 -4.67
C SER A 430 -0.45 -6.15 -5.39
N ALA A 431 -0.70 -6.26 -6.70
CA ALA A 431 -0.30 -7.41 -7.50
C ALA A 431 1.23 -7.51 -7.69
N PHE A 432 1.95 -6.42 -7.96
CA PHE A 432 3.42 -6.49 -8.10
C PHE A 432 4.08 -6.79 -6.76
N TYR A 433 3.59 -6.21 -5.66
CA TYR A 433 4.09 -6.49 -4.31
C TYR A 433 3.88 -7.96 -3.92
N LEU A 434 2.70 -8.50 -4.24
CA LEU A 434 2.41 -9.90 -3.98
C LEU A 434 3.27 -10.82 -4.84
N ARG A 435 3.43 -10.51 -6.13
CA ARG A 435 4.29 -11.29 -7.05
C ARG A 435 5.73 -11.34 -6.57
N ALA A 436 6.28 -10.23 -6.11
CA ALA A 436 7.63 -10.18 -5.53
C ALA A 436 7.77 -11.12 -4.31
N ARG A 437 6.71 -11.28 -3.50
CA ARG A 437 6.73 -12.13 -2.30
C ARG A 437 6.52 -13.62 -2.58
N VAL A 438 5.62 -13.98 -3.49
CA VAL A 438 5.22 -15.40 -3.71
C VAL A 438 5.83 -16.02 -4.96
N GLY A 439 6.50 -15.22 -5.79
CA GLY A 439 7.03 -15.60 -7.09
C GLY A 439 5.97 -15.62 -8.19
N GLU A 440 6.42 -15.51 -9.44
CA GLU A 440 5.55 -15.40 -10.61
C GLU A 440 4.63 -16.62 -10.79
N ALA A 441 5.16 -17.84 -10.68
CA ALA A 441 4.37 -19.06 -10.91
C ALA A 441 3.20 -19.20 -9.92
N SER A 442 3.47 -18.95 -8.63
CA SER A 442 2.46 -18.98 -7.57
C SER A 442 1.41 -17.89 -7.77
N HIS A 443 1.85 -16.69 -8.13
CA HIS A 443 0.96 -15.56 -8.39
C HIS A 443 0.05 -15.84 -9.59
N VAL A 444 0.59 -16.31 -10.73
CA VAL A 444 -0.20 -16.67 -11.91
C VAL A 444 -1.22 -17.76 -11.59
N LYS A 445 -0.83 -18.82 -10.85
CA LYS A 445 -1.76 -19.87 -10.41
C LYS A 445 -2.91 -19.32 -9.58
N MET A 446 -2.62 -18.38 -8.66
CA MET A 446 -3.63 -17.70 -7.86
C MET A 446 -4.57 -16.86 -8.75
N LEU A 447 -4.02 -16.07 -9.68
CA LEU A 447 -4.80 -15.24 -10.60
C LEU A 447 -5.72 -16.06 -11.50
N THR A 448 -5.24 -17.18 -12.05
CA THR A 448 -6.07 -18.08 -12.86
C THR A 448 -7.29 -18.58 -12.09
N LYS A 449 -7.11 -18.97 -10.83
CA LYS A 449 -8.24 -19.36 -9.97
C LYS A 449 -9.23 -18.21 -9.76
N GLN A 450 -8.75 -16.98 -9.60
CA GLN A 450 -9.62 -15.81 -9.46
C GLN A 450 -10.36 -15.48 -10.76
N ILE A 451 -9.74 -15.68 -11.93
CA ILE A 451 -10.38 -15.56 -13.23
C ILE A 451 -11.55 -16.54 -13.35
N GLU A 452 -11.34 -17.81 -13.03
CA GLU A 452 -12.39 -18.85 -13.06
C GLU A 452 -13.57 -18.47 -12.15
N ASN A 453 -13.27 -18.04 -10.92
CA ASN A 453 -14.29 -17.61 -9.96
C ASN A 453 -15.10 -16.40 -10.48
N LEU A 454 -14.43 -15.36 -11.00
CA LEU A 454 -15.11 -14.18 -11.53
C LEU A 454 -15.94 -14.51 -12.77
N GLN A 455 -15.45 -15.37 -13.66
CA GLN A 455 -16.20 -15.83 -14.83
C GLN A 455 -17.49 -16.57 -14.42
N ALA A 456 -17.43 -17.40 -13.38
CA ALA A 456 -18.61 -18.09 -12.85
C ALA A 456 -19.64 -17.10 -12.28
N ILE A 457 -19.18 -16.08 -11.54
CA ILE A 457 -20.04 -15.03 -10.98
C ILE A 457 -20.74 -14.26 -12.12
N ILE A 458 -19.98 -13.78 -13.10
CA ILE A 458 -20.52 -13.02 -14.24
C ILE A 458 -21.50 -13.86 -15.07
N SER A 459 -21.17 -15.14 -15.33
CA SER A 459 -22.04 -16.05 -16.08
C SER A 459 -23.35 -16.36 -15.36
N THR A 460 -23.35 -16.33 -14.03
CA THR A 460 -24.55 -16.56 -13.20
C THR A 460 -25.43 -15.31 -13.16
N ALA A 461 -24.82 -14.12 -13.08
CA ALA A 461 -25.56 -12.85 -13.09
C ALA A 461 -26.38 -12.62 -14.38
N VAL A 462 -25.85 -13.05 -15.54
CA VAL A 462 -26.54 -12.93 -16.84
C VAL A 462 -27.75 -13.87 -16.98
N LYS A 463 -27.82 -14.94 -16.16
CA LYS A 463 -28.92 -15.93 -16.23
C LYS A 463 -30.14 -15.59 -15.37
N ILE A 464 -30.10 -14.51 -14.59
CA ILE A 464 -31.28 -14.02 -13.87
C ILE A 464 -32.18 -13.33 -14.91
N GLU A 465 -33.06 -14.13 -15.48
CA GLU A 465 -34.11 -13.75 -16.42
C GLU A 465 -34.93 -12.56 -15.86
N PRO A 466 -35.30 -11.56 -16.68
CA PRO A 466 -36.12 -10.45 -16.20
C PRO A 466 -37.38 -11.02 -15.58
N VAL A 467 -37.57 -10.75 -14.28
CA VAL A 467 -38.81 -11.08 -13.56
C VAL A 467 -39.99 -10.72 -14.46
N PRO A 468 -40.91 -11.65 -14.76
CA PRO A 468 -42.05 -11.36 -15.60
C PRO A 468 -42.71 -10.11 -15.06
N GLN A 469 -42.80 -9.07 -15.90
CA GLN A 469 -43.49 -7.83 -15.58
C GLN A 469 -44.86 -8.23 -15.04
N PHE A 470 -45.06 -8.06 -13.73
CA PHE A 470 -46.39 -8.15 -13.16
C PHE A 470 -47.25 -7.16 -13.95
N PRO A 471 -48.43 -7.58 -14.44
CA PRO A 471 -49.32 -6.68 -15.17
C PRO A 471 -49.54 -5.45 -14.29
N MET A 472 -49.15 -4.29 -14.82
CA MET A 472 -49.34 -3.03 -14.11
C MET A 472 -50.81 -2.93 -13.71
N PRO A 473 -51.12 -2.64 -12.44
CA PRO A 473 -52.50 -2.42 -12.03
C PRO A 473 -53.09 -1.28 -12.87
N PRO A 474 -54.38 -1.38 -13.24
CA PRO A 474 -55.03 -0.40 -14.09
C PRO A 474 -54.88 1.01 -13.53
N HIS A 475 -54.57 1.95 -14.43
CA HIS A 475 -54.46 3.38 -14.20
C HIS A 475 -55.36 3.88 -13.06
N MET A 476 -54.77 4.23 -11.93
CA MET A 476 -55.41 5.17 -11.03
C MET A 476 -55.48 6.53 -11.73
N PRO A 477 -56.61 7.24 -11.64
CA PRO A 477 -56.73 8.59 -12.18
C PRO A 477 -55.70 9.52 -11.52
N PRO A 478 -55.21 10.54 -12.25
CA PRO A 478 -54.20 11.45 -11.75
C PRO A 478 -54.71 12.14 -10.49
N ALA A 479 -54.03 11.90 -9.36
CA ALA A 479 -54.20 12.72 -8.17
C ALA A 479 -53.86 14.16 -8.55
N MET A 480 -54.82 15.07 -8.39
CA MET A 480 -54.60 16.50 -8.54
C MET A 480 -53.57 16.92 -7.49
N TYR A 481 -52.32 17.08 -7.92
CA TYR A 481 -51.28 17.70 -7.12
C TYR A 481 -51.69 19.15 -6.87
N SER A 482 -52.11 19.44 -5.64
CA SER A 482 -52.20 20.80 -5.13
C SER A 482 -50.80 21.41 -5.21
N MET A 483 -50.66 22.52 -5.95
CA MET A 483 -49.43 23.30 -5.97
C MET A 483 -49.03 23.68 -4.54
N PRO A 484 -47.76 23.48 -4.14
CA PRO A 484 -47.28 24.02 -2.89
C PRO A 484 -47.35 25.56 -2.91
N PRO A 485 -47.61 26.20 -1.75
CA PRO A 485 -47.69 27.65 -1.66
C PRO A 485 -46.36 28.28 -2.07
N ALA A 486 -46.44 29.30 -2.93
CA ALA A 486 -45.31 30.10 -3.36
C ALA A 486 -44.59 30.68 -2.14
N PHE A 487 -43.31 30.33 -1.97
CA PHE A 487 -42.46 31.00 -1.00
C PHE A 487 -42.27 32.47 -1.42
N PRO A 488 -42.42 33.43 -0.50
CA PRO A 488 -42.16 34.83 -0.79
C PRO A 488 -40.67 35.02 -1.12
N ALA A 489 -40.40 35.70 -2.23
CA ALA A 489 -39.05 36.05 -2.64
C ALA A 489 -38.37 36.89 -1.54
N PRO A 490 -37.10 36.62 -1.21
CA PRO A 490 -36.35 37.45 -0.27
C PRO A 490 -36.17 38.87 -0.84
N PRO A 491 -36.21 39.91 0.03
CA PRO A 491 -36.04 41.29 -0.40
C PRO A 491 -34.65 41.48 -1.02
N MET A 492 -34.62 42.10 -2.20
CA MET A 492 -33.38 42.50 -2.86
C MET A 492 -32.62 43.48 -1.98
N TYR A 493 -31.46 43.06 -1.49
CA TYR A 493 -30.52 43.92 -0.79
C TYR A 493 -29.87 44.85 -1.82
N ASN A 494 -30.19 46.14 -1.73
CA ASN A 494 -29.64 47.19 -2.58
C ASN A 494 -28.42 47.79 -1.85
N PRO A 495 -27.16 47.52 -2.26
CA PRO A 495 -26.01 48.12 -1.61
C PRO A 495 -25.85 49.55 -2.13
N GLN A 496 -26.47 50.50 -1.43
CA GLN A 496 -26.07 51.90 -1.57
C GLN A 496 -24.70 52.09 -0.93
N PHE A 497 -23.74 52.41 -1.79
CA PHE A 497 -22.46 53.03 -1.49
C PHE A 497 -22.63 54.14 -0.44
N ASN A 498 -21.92 54.00 0.67
CA ASN A 498 -21.66 55.13 1.56
C ASN A 498 -20.14 55.35 1.59
N HIS A 499 -19.69 56.23 0.70
CA HIS A 499 -18.43 56.94 0.88
C HIS A 499 -18.71 58.10 1.84
N GLN A 500 -18.08 58.10 3.01
CA GLN A 500 -17.74 59.34 3.71
C GLN A 500 -16.60 59.12 4.71
N LEU A 501 -15.51 59.83 4.40
CA LEU A 501 -14.40 60.33 5.22
C LEU A 501 -13.46 59.35 5.92
#